data_AF-A0A931WY73-F1
#
_entry.id   AF-A0A931WY73-F1
#
_cell.length_a   1.000
_cell.length_b   1.000
_cell.length_c   1.000
_cell.angle_alpha   90.00
_cell.angle_beta   90.00
_cell.angle_gamma   90.00
#
_symmetry.space_group_name_H-M   'P 1'
#
loop_
_entity.id
_entity.type
_entity.pdbx_description
1 polymer ?
#
loop_
_entity_poly.entity_id
_entity_poly.type
_entity_poly.pdbx_seq_one_letter_code
_entity_poly.pdbx_strand_id
1 'polypeptide(L)'
;MTNPEQKYERKYGMDEALKGKWAECDGGAALPVVLPNGSLGLMPGRQTFKGVLTGLYFDQGDPPWRWYEMLITHDRPEDYPEEIVWCEPGFLFLLGDEEADAGAWKKLMP
;
A
#
# COMPACT_ATOMS: atom_id res chain seq x y z
N MET A 1 26.05 -15.23 -9.34
CA MET A 1 26.34 -14.43 -8.13
C MET A 1 25.71 -13.07 -8.38
N THR A 2 24.53 -12.80 -7.85
CA THR A 2 23.81 -11.53 -8.04
C THR A 2 24.51 -10.45 -7.20
N ASN A 3 24.81 -9.29 -7.78
CA ASN A 3 25.41 -8.17 -7.04
C ASN A 3 24.44 -7.76 -5.91
N PRO A 4 24.84 -7.75 -4.62
CA PRO A 4 23.94 -7.39 -3.52
C PRO A 4 23.28 -6.01 -3.67
N GLU A 5 23.89 -5.09 -4.41
CA GLU A 5 23.28 -3.79 -4.74
C GLU A 5 22.08 -3.90 -5.70
N GLN A 6 22.10 -4.86 -6.64
CA GLN A 6 20.99 -5.08 -7.59
C GLN A 6 19.73 -5.60 -6.90
N LYS A 7 19.85 -6.26 -5.74
CA LYS A 7 18.68 -6.78 -5.00
C LYS A 7 17.75 -5.66 -4.52
N TYR A 8 18.27 -4.44 -4.38
CA TYR A 8 17.50 -3.28 -3.91
C TYR A 8 17.14 -2.28 -5.00
N GLU A 9 17.58 -2.52 -6.25
CA GLU A 9 17.22 -1.66 -7.37
C GLU A 9 15.71 -1.73 -7.63
N ARG A 10 15.06 -0.56 -7.65
CA ARG A 10 13.64 -0.42 -7.99
C ARG A 10 13.52 -0.01 -9.45
N LYS A 11 12.76 -0.78 -10.22
CA LYS A 11 12.42 -0.46 -11.61
C LYS A 11 11.00 0.08 -11.66
N TYR A 12 10.85 1.37 -11.92
CA TYR A 12 9.56 2.04 -11.94
C TYR A 12 8.87 1.92 -13.30
N GLY A 13 7.55 1.92 -13.29
CA GLY A 13 6.70 1.94 -14.48
C GLY A 13 5.33 2.53 -14.19
N MET A 14 4.47 2.51 -15.21
CA MET A 14 3.11 3.04 -15.15
C MET A 14 2.13 2.01 -15.73
N ASP A 15 1.06 1.74 -14.99
CA ASP A 15 -0.06 0.89 -15.38
C ASP A 15 -1.31 1.76 -15.57
N GLU A 16 -1.51 2.21 -16.80
CA GLU A 16 -2.61 3.12 -17.15
C GLU A 16 -4.00 2.50 -16.91
N ALA A 17 -4.12 1.16 -16.84
CA ALA A 17 -5.39 0.50 -16.57
C ALA A 17 -5.83 0.64 -15.10
N LEU A 18 -4.87 0.81 -14.18
CA LEU A 18 -5.11 0.96 -12.75
C LEU A 18 -5.20 2.41 -12.30
N LYS A 19 -4.72 3.34 -13.12
CA LYS A 19 -4.74 4.77 -12.82
C LYS A 19 -6.16 5.27 -12.56
N GLY A 20 -6.34 5.94 -11.42
CA GLY A 20 -7.62 6.51 -10.99
C GLY A 20 -8.62 5.49 -10.45
N LYS A 21 -8.26 4.20 -10.37
CA LYS A 21 -9.14 3.18 -9.80
C LYS A 21 -9.15 3.24 -8.29
N TRP A 22 -10.34 3.15 -7.71
CA TRP A 22 -10.52 2.98 -6.28
C TRP A 22 -10.15 1.56 -5.89
N ALA A 23 -9.43 1.43 -4.78
CA ALA A 23 -9.02 0.13 -4.29
C ALA A 23 -8.90 0.11 -2.76
N GLU A 24 -9.07 -1.09 -2.22
CA GLU A 24 -8.65 -1.46 -0.89
C GLU A 24 -7.32 -2.21 -0.99
N CYS A 25 -6.43 -1.98 -0.04
CA CYS A 25 -5.14 -2.63 0.03
C CYS A 25 -4.79 -3.00 1.45
N ASP A 26 -4.42 -4.26 1.67
CA ASP A 26 -3.87 -4.67 2.94
C ASP A 26 -2.35 -4.49 2.90
N GLY A 27 -1.89 -3.38 3.50
CA GLY A 27 -0.50 -3.03 3.61
C GLY A 27 0.11 -3.48 4.94
N GLY A 28 1.34 -3.99 4.87
CA GLY A 28 2.12 -4.34 6.05
C GLY A 28 2.94 -3.16 6.56
N ALA A 29 2.41 -2.32 7.44
CA ALA A 29 3.28 -1.40 8.17
C ALA A 29 4.11 -2.19 9.19
N ALA A 30 5.40 -1.87 9.26
CA ALA A 30 6.23 -2.36 10.35
C ALA A 30 5.82 -1.62 11.63
N LEU A 31 5.08 -2.30 12.50
CA LEU A 31 4.61 -1.72 13.76
C LEU A 31 5.68 -1.88 14.85
N PRO A 32 6.03 -0.81 15.56
CA PRO A 32 6.95 -0.90 16.69
C PRO A 32 6.29 -1.70 17.83
N VAL A 33 6.94 -2.77 18.27
CA VAL A 33 6.51 -3.61 19.39
C VAL A 33 7.66 -3.89 20.35
N VAL A 34 7.35 -4.15 21.62
CA VAL A 34 8.34 -4.68 22.57
C VAL A 34 8.44 -6.19 22.37
N LEU A 35 9.62 -6.66 21.98
CA LEU A 35 9.94 -8.07 21.80
C LEU A 35 10.06 -8.78 23.17
N PRO A 36 9.97 -10.13 23.23
CA PRO A 36 10.06 -10.88 24.49
C PRO A 36 11.35 -10.66 25.29
N ASN A 37 12.42 -10.19 24.65
CA ASN A 37 13.69 -9.82 25.28
C ASN A 37 13.71 -8.39 25.85
N GLY A 38 12.60 -7.66 25.79
CA GLY A 38 12.46 -6.28 26.28
C GLY A 38 12.95 -5.19 25.31
N SER A 39 13.47 -5.55 24.13
CA SER A 39 13.90 -4.59 23.11
C SER A 39 12.75 -4.12 22.21
N LEU A 40 12.85 -2.93 21.64
CA LEU A 40 11.93 -2.46 20.60
C LEU A 40 12.27 -3.12 19.26
N GLY A 41 11.29 -3.76 18.62
CA GLY A 41 11.40 -4.35 17.30
C GLY A 41 10.26 -3.93 16.39
N LEU A 42 10.32 -4.31 15.11
CA LEU A 42 9.26 -4.07 14.14
C LEU A 42 8.58 -5.41 13.82
N MET A 43 7.27 -5.48 14.01
CA MET A 43 6.47 -6.64 13.58
C MET A 43 5.62 -6.27 12.37
N PRO A 44 5.37 -7.22 11.46
CA PRO A 44 4.43 -7.00 10.37
C PRO A 44 3.03 -6.79 10.97
N GLY A 45 2.52 -5.56 10.89
CA GLY A 45 1.14 -5.23 11.23
C GLY A 45 0.29 -5.27 9.98
N ARG A 46 -0.92 -5.83 10.07
CA ARG A 46 -1.89 -5.75 8.98
C ARG A 46 -2.69 -4.47 9.13
N GLN A 47 -2.49 -3.52 8.23
CA GLN A 47 -3.28 -2.30 8.15
C GLN A 47 -4.00 -2.31 6.80
N THR A 48 -5.29 -1.95 6.82
CA THR A 48 -6.08 -1.83 5.60
C THR A 48 -6.11 -0.36 5.21
N PHE A 49 -5.86 -0.10 3.94
CA PHE A 49 -5.85 1.23 3.34
C PHE A 49 -6.89 1.30 2.24
N LYS A 50 -7.56 2.46 2.12
CA LYS A 50 -8.47 2.73 1.02
C LYS A 50 -8.10 4.01 0.32
N GLY A 51 -8.06 3.94 -1.01
CA GLY A 51 -7.50 5.02 -1.79
C GLY A 51 -7.71 4.89 -3.27
N VAL A 52 -6.98 5.73 -3.98
CA VAL A 52 -6.98 5.79 -5.44
C VAL A 52 -5.59 5.39 -5.93
N LEU A 53 -5.56 4.41 -6.83
CA LEU A 53 -4.34 3.99 -7.49
C LEU A 53 -3.84 5.07 -8.45
N THR A 54 -2.56 5.43 -8.34
CA THR A 54 -1.96 6.45 -9.22
C THR A 54 -1.56 5.88 -10.58
N GLY A 55 -1.52 4.54 -10.68
CA GLY A 55 -0.97 3.80 -11.80
C GLY A 55 0.54 3.57 -11.70
N LEU A 56 1.25 4.29 -10.82
CA LEU A 56 2.67 4.07 -10.62
C LEU A 56 2.92 2.70 -9.97
N TYR A 57 3.93 2.01 -10.45
CA TYR A 57 4.41 0.79 -9.83
C TYR A 57 5.94 0.75 -9.81
N PHE A 58 6.51 -0.08 -8.93
CA PHE A 58 7.89 -0.52 -9.08
C PHE A 58 8.02 -2.03 -8.90
N ASP A 59 9.01 -2.60 -9.58
CA ASP A 59 9.47 -3.97 -9.41
C ASP A 59 10.80 -3.95 -8.64
N GLN A 60 10.94 -4.78 -7.59
CA GLN A 60 12.17 -4.88 -6.79
C GLN A 60 12.46 -6.35 -6.42
N GLY A 61 13.74 -6.73 -6.46
CA GLY A 61 14.20 -8.08 -6.07
C GLY A 61 14.45 -9.03 -7.24
N ASP A 62 14.80 -10.27 -6.89
CA ASP A 62 15.08 -11.38 -7.82
C ASP A 62 14.54 -12.71 -7.23
N PRO A 63 13.39 -13.23 -7.70
CA PRO A 63 12.54 -12.67 -8.76
C PRO A 63 11.90 -11.32 -8.36
N PRO A 64 11.54 -10.47 -9.34
CA PRO A 64 11.00 -9.14 -9.07
C PRO A 64 9.62 -9.21 -8.41
N TRP A 65 9.47 -8.50 -7.30
CA TRP A 65 8.20 -8.28 -6.61
C TRP A 65 7.63 -6.91 -6.99
N ARG A 66 6.38 -6.88 -7.46
CA ARG A 66 5.71 -5.66 -7.89
C ARG A 66 4.99 -4.98 -6.72
N TRP A 67 5.02 -3.66 -6.71
CA TRP A 67 4.32 -2.80 -5.76
C TRP A 67 3.61 -1.68 -6.52
N TYR A 68 2.32 -1.47 -6.25
CA TYR A 68 1.51 -0.40 -6.83
C TYR A 68 1.33 0.76 -5.84
N GLU A 69 1.40 1.98 -6.32
CA GLU A 69 1.21 3.17 -5.49
C GLU A 69 -0.28 3.51 -5.34
N MET A 70 -0.71 3.69 -4.09
CA MET A 70 -2.04 4.18 -3.74
C MET A 70 -1.93 5.48 -2.96
N LEU A 71 -2.64 6.51 -3.42
CA LEU A 71 -2.93 7.69 -2.62
C LEU A 71 -4.06 7.35 -1.65
N ILE A 72 -3.79 7.43 -0.35
CA ILE A 72 -4.75 7.14 0.70
C ILE A 72 -5.73 8.30 0.80
N THR A 73 -7.01 8.04 0.51
CA THR A 73 -8.06 9.07 0.56
C THR A 73 -9.07 8.82 1.67
N HIS A 74 -9.13 7.59 2.19
CA HIS A 74 -10.08 7.13 3.21
C HIS A 74 -9.42 6.10 4.14
N ASP A 75 -9.93 6.00 5.37
CA ASP A 75 -9.54 4.98 6.36
C ASP A 75 -8.02 4.88 6.59
N ARG A 76 -7.31 6.02 6.58
CA ARG A 76 -5.90 6.08 6.95
C ARG A 76 -5.75 5.72 8.43
N PRO A 77 -4.91 4.72 8.79
CA PRO A 77 -4.60 4.44 10.19
C PRO A 77 -4.06 5.69 10.90
N GLU A 78 -4.47 5.93 12.15
CA GLU A 78 -4.09 7.14 12.91
C GLU A 78 -2.58 7.31 13.06
N ASP A 79 -1.84 6.21 13.08
CA ASP A 79 -0.38 6.14 13.24
C ASP A 79 0.38 6.11 11.91
N TYR A 80 -0.30 6.21 10.77
CA TYR A 80 0.33 6.21 9.44
C TYR A 80 0.52 7.64 8.91
N PRO A 81 1.73 8.21 8.97
CA PRO A 81 1.95 9.63 8.69
C PRO A 81 1.88 9.97 7.20
N GLU A 82 2.14 8.99 6.33
CA GLU A 82 2.23 9.19 4.89
C GLU A 82 0.85 9.26 4.22
N GLU A 83 0.78 9.96 3.10
CA GLU A 83 -0.44 10.03 2.26
C GLU A 83 -0.48 8.91 1.22
N ILE A 84 0.63 8.19 1.05
CA ILE A 84 0.81 7.15 0.04
C ILE A 84 1.19 5.85 0.71
N VAL A 85 0.64 4.74 0.20
CA VAL A 85 1.05 3.39 0.55
C VAL A 85 1.42 2.60 -0.72
N TRP A 86 2.39 1.71 -0.60
CA TRP A 86 2.79 0.78 -1.64
C TRP A 86 2.14 -0.59 -1.39
N CYS A 87 1.38 -1.04 -2.38
CA CYS A 87 0.49 -2.18 -2.29
C CYS A 87 0.98 -3.35 -3.12
N GLU A 88 1.07 -4.51 -2.50
CA GLU A 88 1.35 -5.74 -3.21
C GLU A 88 0.12 -6.20 -4.02
N PRO A 89 0.27 -6.65 -5.28
CA PRO A 89 -0.85 -7.10 -6.11
C PRO A 89 -1.74 -8.17 -5.47
N GLY A 90 -1.17 -9.08 -4.68
CA GLY A 90 -1.92 -10.15 -4.00
C GLY A 90 -2.85 -9.68 -2.90
N PHE A 91 -2.69 -8.42 -2.46
CA PHE A 91 -3.47 -7.80 -1.38
C PHE A 91 -4.14 -6.50 -1.83
N LEU A 92 -4.25 -6.30 -3.15
CA LEU A 92 -4.88 -5.15 -3.77
C LEU A 92 -6.21 -5.55 -4.40
N PHE A 93 -7.30 -4.94 -3.94
CA PHE A 93 -8.66 -5.25 -4.36
C PHE A 93 -9.31 -4.01 -4.96
N LEU A 94 -9.66 -4.06 -6.25
CA LEU A 94 -10.37 -2.96 -6.90
C LEU A 94 -11.79 -2.88 -6.36
N LEU A 95 -12.18 -1.69 -5.92
CA LEU A 95 -13.55 -1.39 -5.48
C LEU A 95 -14.38 -1.00 -6.70
N GLY A 96 -15.61 -1.50 -6.77
CA GLY A 96 -16.57 -1.08 -7.79
C GLY A 96 -17.02 0.37 -7.60
N ASP A 97 -17.67 0.95 -8.61
CA ASP A 97 -18.12 2.34 -8.58
C ASP A 97 -19.08 2.63 -7.40
N GLU A 98 -19.97 1.69 -7.03
CA GLU A 98 -20.88 1.83 -5.88
C GLU A 98 -20.17 1.88 -4.52
N GLU A 99 -19.08 1.13 -4.35
CA GLU A 99 -18.32 1.07 -3.08
C GLU A 99 -17.36 2.27 -2.94
N ALA A 100 -16.82 2.76 -4.05
CA ALA A 100 -16.08 4.01 -4.11
C ALA A 100 -16.95 5.19 -3.67
N ASP A 101 -18.21 5.24 -4.16
CA ASP A 101 -19.16 6.28 -3.81
C ASP A 101 -19.60 6.20 -2.34
N ALA A 102 -19.86 5.00 -1.80
CA ALA A 102 -20.29 4.81 -0.41
C ALA A 102 -19.32 5.43 0.64
N GLY A 103 -18.02 5.46 0.34
CA GLY A 103 -17.02 6.18 1.16
C GLY A 103 -17.14 7.70 1.08
N ALA A 104 -17.52 8.23 -0.10
CA ALA A 104 -17.70 9.66 -0.34
C ALA A 104 -18.97 10.21 0.34
N TRP A 105 -20.08 9.44 0.37
CA TRP A 105 -21.31 9.87 1.05
C TRP A 105 -21.17 9.98 2.57
N LYS A 106 -20.31 9.16 3.20
CA LYS A 106 -19.99 9.29 4.64
C LYS A 106 -19.27 10.58 5.01
N LYS A 107 -18.54 11.22 4.07
CA LYS A 107 -17.93 12.55 4.26
C LYS A 107 -18.92 13.71 4.08
N LEU A 108 -20.11 13.46 3.54
CA LEU A 108 -21.12 14.48 3.21
C LEU A 108 -22.31 14.52 4.18
N MET A 109 -22.33 13.66 5.20
CA MET A 109 -23.31 13.71 6.27
C MET A 109 -22.67 14.34 7.52
N PRO A 110 -23.16 15.51 8.00
CA PRO A 110 -22.71 16.11 9.27
C PRO A 110 -23.10 15.27 10.49
#